data_AF-L8M5N9-F1
#
_entry.id   AF-L8M5N9-F1
#
_cell.length_a   1.000
_cell.length_b   1.000
_cell.length_c   1.000
_cell.angle_alpha   90.00
_cell.angle_beta   90.00
_cell.angle_gamma   90.00
#
_symmetry.space_group_name_H-M   'P 1'
#
loop_
_entity.id
_entity.type
_entity.pdbx_description
1 polymer ?
#
loop_
_entity_poly.entity_id
_entity_poly.type
_entity_poly.pdbx_seq_one_letter_code
_entity_poly.pdbx_strand_id
1 'polypeptide(L)'
;MSNARPLPKPNPEITDYEWDVTPYRVKILFDSLQQLLSQKQENLDYIDDENQWLRKQLDSRIERTYNPILPSLPEIILWAIIGLILTVGCTFIEAHTVNFPWLWNNQELAIPTLGVSYQIGAVLFIGCVAGRHAALLSQLTYVILGLCGVPIFESGGGWHYLSEPNFGYLVGFVFGAWLCGHLAFKRLVYLDGLIVSCGAGLLVIHATGILYLTILYYIQGLGTGINSLIEGISLYSLALLPGQLAVICATVTISYMLRKLMFC
;
A
#
# COMPACT_ATOMS: atom_id res chain seq x y z
N MET A 1 14.71 -0.84 -37.33
CA MET A 1 14.95 -1.97 -38.25
C MET A 1 14.95 -1.42 -39.67
N SER A 2 16.07 -0.87 -40.15
CA SER A 2 16.19 -0.35 -41.52
C SER A 2 17.08 -1.31 -42.33
N ASN A 3 16.46 -2.32 -42.93
CA ASN A 3 17.18 -3.21 -43.85
C ASN A 3 16.36 -3.48 -45.12
N ALA A 4 15.53 -2.53 -45.53
CA ALA A 4 15.00 -2.52 -46.89
C ALA A 4 16.10 -1.97 -47.81
N ARG A 5 16.66 -2.83 -48.69
CA ARG A 5 17.48 -2.34 -49.81
C ARG A 5 16.65 -1.30 -50.56
N PRO A 6 17.16 -0.09 -50.80
CA PRO A 6 16.45 0.87 -51.62
C PRO A 6 16.18 0.23 -52.99
N LEU A 7 14.93 0.30 -53.44
CA LEU A 7 14.57 -0.15 -54.78
C LEU A 7 15.48 0.58 -55.80
N PRO A 8 16.04 -0.12 -56.80
CA PRO A 8 16.85 0.52 -57.82
C PRO A 8 16.02 1.64 -58.45
N LYS A 9 16.56 2.86 -58.46
CA LYS A 9 15.91 3.99 -59.12
C LYS A 9 15.69 3.61 -60.59
N PRO A 10 14.52 3.90 -61.17
CA PRO A 10 14.27 3.63 -62.58
C PRO A 10 15.40 4.28 -63.40
N ASN A 11 15.95 3.53 -64.36
CA ASN A 11 17.06 4.00 -65.18
C ASN A 11 16.64 5.30 -65.87
N PRO A 12 17.32 6.45 -65.62
CA PRO A 12 16.94 7.73 -66.22
C PRO A 12 17.09 7.75 -67.75
N GLU A 13 17.71 6.73 -68.34
CA GLU A 13 17.82 6.54 -69.79
C GLU A 13 16.58 5.93 -70.45
N ILE A 14 15.61 5.40 -69.68
CA ILE A 14 14.29 5.02 -70.23
C ILE A 14 13.47 6.30 -70.31
N THR A 15 13.74 7.10 -71.33
CA THR A 15 12.91 8.24 -71.72
C THR A 15 11.52 7.74 -72.10
N ASP A 16 10.46 8.48 -71.73
CA ASP A 16 9.02 8.23 -72.00
C ASP A 16 8.66 7.78 -73.44
N TYR A 17 9.59 7.87 -74.40
CA TYR A 17 9.44 7.43 -75.79
C TYR A 17 9.00 5.96 -75.95
N GLU A 18 9.40 5.05 -75.06
CA GLU A 18 8.96 3.64 -75.12
C GLU A 18 7.59 3.40 -74.45
N TRP A 19 7.12 4.34 -73.62
CA TRP A 19 5.81 4.24 -72.95
C TRP A 19 4.64 4.42 -73.92
N ASP A 20 4.81 5.12 -75.05
CA ASP A 20 3.76 5.21 -76.06
C ASP A 20 3.58 3.93 -76.88
N VAL A 21 4.61 3.07 -76.92
CA VAL A 21 4.64 1.81 -77.68
C VAL A 21 4.29 0.59 -76.82
N THR A 22 4.20 0.74 -75.49
CA THR A 22 3.86 -0.38 -74.59
C THR A 22 2.42 -0.87 -74.79
N PRO A 23 2.19 -2.19 -74.85
CA PRO A 23 0.85 -2.75 -74.98
C PRO A 23 -0.07 -2.30 -73.85
N TYR A 24 -1.32 -1.98 -74.19
CA TYR A 24 -2.33 -1.48 -73.25
C TYR A 24 -2.50 -2.33 -71.98
N ARG A 25 -2.38 -3.66 -72.08
CA ARG A 25 -2.44 -4.58 -70.92
C ARG A 25 -1.32 -4.34 -69.91
N VAL A 26 -0.12 -3.96 -70.37
CA VAL A 26 1.04 -3.70 -69.49
C VAL A 26 0.83 -2.38 -68.74
N LYS A 27 0.27 -1.36 -69.39
CA LYS A 27 -0.07 -0.07 -68.77
C LYS A 27 -1.08 -0.26 -67.62
N ILE A 28 -2.17 -1.00 -67.86
CA ILE A 28 -3.16 -1.30 -66.81
C ILE A 28 -2.53 -2.06 -65.64
N LEU A 29 -1.66 -3.04 -65.92
CA LEU A 29 -0.98 -3.79 -64.87
C LEU A 29 -0.08 -2.88 -64.03
N PHE A 30 0.64 -1.97 -64.68
CA PHE A 30 1.50 -1.00 -64.02
C PHE A 30 0.69 -0.03 -63.14
N ASP A 31 -0.41 0.53 -63.65
CA ASP A 31 -1.31 1.40 -62.89
C ASP A 31 -1.89 0.65 -61.68
N SER A 32 -2.29 -0.61 -61.87
CA SER A 32 -2.82 -1.46 -60.79
C SER A 32 -1.77 -1.75 -59.71
N LEU A 33 -0.52 -2.01 -60.11
CA LEU A 33 0.60 -2.22 -59.19
C LEU A 33 0.99 -0.94 -58.46
N GLN A 34 0.98 0.20 -59.15
CA GLN A 34 1.27 1.50 -58.57
C GLN A 34 0.19 1.90 -57.55
N GLN A 35 -1.08 1.62 -57.86
CA GLN A 35 -2.20 1.80 -56.93
C GLN A 35 -2.07 0.88 -55.70
N LEU A 36 -1.72 -0.39 -55.89
CA LEU A 36 -1.46 -1.34 -54.79
C LEU A 36 -0.28 -0.90 -53.92
N LEU A 37 0.81 -0.41 -54.53
CA LEU A 37 1.96 0.12 -53.81
C LEU A 37 1.57 1.34 -52.99
N SER A 38 0.81 2.27 -53.57
CA SER A 38 0.30 3.44 -52.85
C SER A 38 -0.56 3.04 -51.66
N GLN A 39 -1.48 2.09 -51.85
CA GLN A 39 -2.35 1.59 -50.80
C GLN A 39 -1.58 0.84 -49.69
N LYS A 40 -0.53 0.09 -50.07
CA LYS A 40 0.35 -0.58 -49.10
C LYS A 40 1.18 0.42 -48.29
N GLN A 41 1.64 1.49 -48.93
CA GLN A 41 2.39 2.55 -48.26
C GLN A 41 1.52 3.28 -47.23
N GLU A 42 0.29 3.66 -47.62
CA GLU A 42 -0.67 4.31 -46.73
C GLU A 42 -1.03 3.43 -45.51
N ASN A 43 -1.23 2.13 -45.72
CA ASN A 43 -1.44 1.18 -44.62
C ASN A 43 -0.22 1.08 -43.69
N LEU A 44 1.01 1.15 -44.24
CA LEU A 44 2.23 1.10 -43.44
C LEU A 44 2.35 2.35 -42.56
N ASP A 45 2.07 3.52 -43.13
CA ASP A 45 2.13 4.81 -42.44
C ASP A 45 1.07 4.86 -41.32
N TYR A 46 -0.16 4.39 -41.59
CA TYR A 46 -1.21 4.24 -40.57
C TYR A 46 -0.77 3.34 -39.40
N ILE A 47 -0.16 2.19 -39.69
CA ILE A 47 0.33 1.26 -38.66
C ILE A 47 1.47 1.88 -37.85
N ASP A 48 2.36 2.65 -38.47
CA ASP A 48 3.44 3.33 -37.74
C ASP A 48 2.88 4.41 -36.79
N ASP A 49 1.90 5.19 -37.26
CA ASP A 49 1.21 6.18 -36.45
C ASP A 49 0.49 5.55 -35.24
N GLU A 50 -0.22 4.43 -35.45
CA GLU A 50 -0.88 3.70 -34.36
C GLU A 50 0.14 3.15 -33.35
N ASN A 51 1.26 2.61 -33.83
CA ASN A 51 2.35 2.16 -32.96
C ASN A 51 3.00 3.31 -32.17
N GLN A 52 3.21 4.46 -32.80
CA GLN A 52 3.74 5.64 -32.12
C GLN A 52 2.76 6.16 -31.06
N TRP A 53 1.46 6.16 -31.37
CA TRP A 53 0.41 6.53 -30.42
C TRP A 53 0.37 5.58 -29.21
N LEU A 54 0.41 4.26 -29.45
CA LEU A 54 0.44 3.25 -28.40
C LEU A 54 1.69 3.39 -27.52
N ARG A 55 2.85 3.68 -28.10
CA ARG A 55 4.10 3.94 -27.36
C ARG A 55 3.95 5.14 -26.44
N LYS A 56 3.45 6.27 -26.95
CA LYS A 56 3.20 7.46 -26.12
C LYS A 56 2.22 7.17 -24.98
N GLN A 57 1.17 6.40 -25.25
CA GLN A 57 0.20 6.03 -24.23
C GLN A 57 0.83 5.13 -23.15
N LEU A 58 1.68 4.19 -23.55
CA LEU A 58 2.43 3.33 -22.63
C LEU A 58 3.41 4.13 -21.77
N ASP A 59 4.19 5.02 -22.40
CA ASP A 59 5.15 5.89 -21.71
C ASP A 59 4.45 6.75 -20.65
N SER A 60 3.29 7.33 -21.00
CA SER A 60 2.49 8.13 -20.05
C SER A 60 1.99 7.32 -18.84
N ARG A 61 1.64 6.05 -19.03
CA ARG A 61 1.23 5.15 -17.93
C ARG A 61 2.43 4.76 -17.07
N ILE A 62 3.58 4.50 -17.69
CA ILE A 62 4.82 4.17 -16.99
C ILE A 62 5.27 5.35 -16.13
N GLU A 63 5.31 6.55 -16.69
CA GLU A 63 5.72 7.76 -15.99
C GLU A 63 4.83 8.06 -14.78
N ARG A 64 3.50 7.94 -14.94
CA ARG A 64 2.53 8.09 -13.84
C ARG A 64 2.70 7.01 -12.75
N THR A 65 3.23 5.85 -13.09
CA THR A 65 3.53 4.76 -12.14
C THR A 65 4.86 4.99 -11.42
N TYR A 66 5.84 5.59 -12.10
CA TYR A 66 7.18 5.84 -11.57
C TYR A 66 7.29 7.13 -10.74
N ASN A 67 6.48 8.15 -11.06
CA ASN A 67 6.29 9.35 -10.26
C ASN A 67 4.93 9.28 -9.52
N PRO A 68 4.79 8.43 -8.48
CA PRO A 68 3.68 8.64 -7.56
C PRO A 68 3.84 10.04 -7.01
N ILE A 69 2.82 10.89 -7.17
CA ILE A 69 2.80 12.24 -6.60
C ILE A 69 3.11 12.07 -5.11
N LEU A 70 4.33 12.39 -4.71
CA LEU A 70 4.74 12.35 -3.31
C LEU A 70 3.87 13.39 -2.62
N PRO A 71 3.12 13.03 -1.56
CA PRO A 71 2.30 14.00 -0.85
C PRO A 71 3.20 15.14 -0.40
N SER A 72 2.68 16.36 -0.47
CA SER A 72 3.45 17.54 -0.08
C SER A 72 3.86 17.42 1.39
N LEU A 73 5.01 17.98 1.78
CA LEU A 73 5.47 17.91 3.18
C LEU A 73 4.40 18.36 4.20
N PRO A 74 3.61 19.42 3.95
CA PRO A 74 2.51 19.81 4.83
C PRO A 74 1.43 18.73 4.99
N GLU A 75 1.08 17.99 3.94
CA GLU A 75 0.12 16.90 4.01
C GLU A 75 0.63 15.75 4.88
N ILE A 76 1.91 15.38 4.71
CA ILE A 76 2.53 14.33 5.53
C ILE A 76 2.48 14.72 7.01
N ILE A 77 2.79 15.98 7.34
CA ILE A 77 2.76 16.50 8.71
C ILE A 77 1.33 16.50 9.26
N LEU A 78 0.35 16.99 8.48
CA LEU A 78 -1.05 17.01 8.88
C LEU A 78 -1.54 15.60 9.23
N TRP A 79 -1.31 14.63 8.32
CA TRP A 79 -1.69 13.25 8.56
C TRP A 79 -0.91 12.62 9.72
N ALA A 80 0.36 12.95 9.90
CA ALA A 80 1.13 12.47 11.04
C ALA A 80 0.57 12.98 12.38
N ILE A 81 0.13 14.24 12.44
CA ILE A 81 -0.53 14.81 13.63
C ILE A 81 -1.87 14.12 13.88
N ILE A 82 -2.68 13.92 12.84
CA ILE A 82 -3.95 13.17 12.96
C ILE A 82 -3.68 11.77 13.48
N GLY A 83 -2.69 11.06 12.92
CA GLY A 83 -2.28 9.73 13.36
C GLY A 83 -1.83 9.71 14.81
N LEU A 84 -1.05 10.71 15.24
CA LEU A 84 -0.58 10.82 16.62
C LEU A 84 -1.75 10.99 17.59
N ILE A 85 -2.64 11.94 17.31
CA ILE A 85 -3.82 12.19 18.14
C ILE A 85 -4.69 10.95 18.22
N LEU A 86 -4.91 10.26 17.10
CA LEU A 86 -5.73 9.06 17.02
C LEU A 86 -5.07 7.91 17.80
N THR A 87 -3.75 7.74 17.71
CA THR A 87 -2.99 6.74 18.47
C THR A 87 -3.09 7.00 19.97
N VAL A 88 -2.85 8.24 20.41
CA VAL A 88 -2.97 8.64 21.82
C VAL A 88 -4.39 8.45 22.34
N GLY A 89 -5.40 8.94 21.60
CA GLY A 89 -6.80 8.81 21.99
C GLY A 89 -7.25 7.36 22.11
N CYS A 90 -6.88 6.51 21.14
CA CYS A 90 -7.22 5.10 21.16
C CYS A 90 -6.42 4.25 22.15
N THR A 91 -5.32 4.77 22.72
CA THR A 91 -4.56 4.08 23.78
C THR A 91 -5.42 3.85 25.02
N PHE A 92 -6.32 4.78 25.35
CA PHE A 92 -7.15 4.72 26.56
C PHE A 92 -8.58 4.23 26.30
N ILE A 93 -8.88 3.78 25.08
CA ILE A 93 -10.21 3.27 24.72
C ILE A 93 -10.12 1.76 24.51
N GLU A 94 -10.75 1.01 25.40
CA GLU A 94 -10.87 -0.44 25.29
C GLU A 94 -11.88 -0.84 24.22
N ALA A 95 -11.57 -1.91 23.49
CA ALA A 95 -12.47 -2.50 22.53
C ALA A 95 -13.48 -3.40 23.23
N HIS A 96 -14.75 -3.17 22.94
CA HIS A 96 -15.87 -3.93 23.48
C HIS A 96 -16.56 -4.74 22.39
N THR A 97 -17.12 -5.89 22.74
CA THR A 97 -18.07 -6.59 21.87
C THR A 97 -19.46 -6.54 22.46
N VAL A 98 -20.43 -6.85 21.61
CA VAL A 98 -21.76 -7.24 22.06
C VAL A 98 -21.77 -8.76 22.11
N ASN A 99 -22.29 -9.34 23.19
CA ASN A 99 -22.56 -10.77 23.24
C ASN A 99 -23.40 -11.19 22.03
N PHE A 100 -23.27 -12.45 21.63
CA PHE A 100 -23.94 -12.90 20.43
C PHE A 100 -25.47 -12.86 20.56
N PRO A 101 -26.21 -12.55 19.48
CA PRO A 101 -27.67 -12.41 19.52
C PRO A 101 -28.43 -13.61 20.10
N TRP A 102 -27.89 -14.82 19.96
CA TRP A 102 -28.49 -16.04 20.48
C TRP A 102 -28.34 -16.24 22.00
N LEU A 103 -27.47 -15.48 22.67
CA LEU A 103 -27.34 -15.48 24.13
C LEU A 103 -28.22 -14.41 24.81
N TRP A 104 -28.78 -13.46 24.06
CA TRP A 104 -29.59 -12.36 24.60
C TRP A 104 -30.90 -12.81 25.24
N ASN A 105 -31.40 -13.99 24.89
CA ASN A 105 -32.66 -14.48 25.42
C ASN A 105 -32.58 -14.89 26.91
N ASN A 106 -31.37 -15.20 27.39
CA ASN A 106 -31.14 -15.78 28.73
C ASN A 106 -30.15 -14.97 29.59
N GLN A 107 -29.58 -13.88 29.05
CA GLN A 107 -28.64 -13.01 29.75
C GLN A 107 -28.96 -11.55 29.43
N GLU A 108 -28.73 -10.67 30.42
CA GLU A 108 -28.69 -9.22 30.19
C GLU A 108 -27.64 -8.90 29.12
N LEU A 109 -27.85 -7.80 28.39
CA LEU A 109 -26.99 -7.37 27.28
C LEU A 109 -25.63 -6.93 27.83
N ALA A 110 -24.75 -7.89 28.10
CA ALA A 110 -23.42 -7.63 28.60
C ALA A 110 -22.50 -7.20 27.46
N ILE A 111 -21.65 -6.23 27.78
CA ILE A 111 -20.68 -5.61 26.87
C ILE A 111 -19.28 -6.05 27.34
N PRO A 112 -18.86 -7.30 27.07
CA PRO A 112 -17.54 -7.76 27.51
C PRO A 112 -16.43 -7.01 26.79
N THR A 113 -15.36 -6.71 27.52
CA THR A 113 -14.12 -6.15 26.99
C THR A 113 -13.35 -7.22 26.23
N LEU A 114 -12.76 -6.87 25.09
CA LEU A 114 -11.86 -7.76 24.33
C LEU A 114 -10.45 -7.85 24.93
N GLY A 115 -10.16 -7.08 25.98
CA GLY A 115 -8.82 -7.01 26.57
C GLY A 115 -7.78 -6.36 25.66
N VAL A 116 -8.22 -5.58 24.65
CA VAL A 116 -7.35 -4.85 23.73
C VAL A 116 -7.85 -3.42 23.58
N SER A 117 -6.94 -2.47 23.44
CA SER A 117 -7.25 -1.09 23.10
C SER A 117 -7.43 -0.92 21.58
N TYR A 118 -8.12 0.14 21.15
CA TYR A 118 -8.21 0.50 19.73
C TYR A 118 -6.89 1.03 19.15
N GLN A 119 -5.85 1.16 19.98
CA GLN A 119 -4.56 1.73 19.65
C GLN A 119 -3.92 1.09 18.41
N ILE A 120 -3.90 -0.24 18.32
CA ILE A 120 -3.34 -0.92 17.13
C ILE A 120 -4.15 -0.65 15.86
N GLY A 121 -5.47 -0.48 16.01
CA GLY A 121 -6.36 -0.06 14.93
C GLY A 121 -5.99 1.32 14.42
N ALA A 122 -5.74 2.27 15.33
CA ALA A 122 -5.30 3.63 15.01
C ALA A 122 -4.01 3.65 14.17
N VAL A 123 -3.03 2.85 14.61
CA VAL A 123 -1.71 2.69 14.01
C VAL A 123 -1.82 2.16 12.58
N LEU A 124 -2.60 1.10 12.38
CA LEU A 124 -2.79 0.49 11.06
C LEU A 124 -3.69 1.35 10.16
N PHE A 125 -4.70 2.01 10.73
CA PHE A 125 -5.60 2.94 10.05
C PHE A 125 -4.83 4.08 9.40
N ILE A 126 -3.94 4.75 10.14
CA ILE A 126 -3.15 5.85 9.56
C ILE A 126 -2.22 5.35 8.45
N GLY A 127 -1.67 4.14 8.57
CA GLY A 127 -0.97 3.46 7.49
C GLY A 127 -1.83 3.32 6.25
N CYS A 128 -3.03 2.76 6.41
CA CYS A 128 -3.97 2.58 5.30
C CYS A 128 -4.39 3.91 4.68
N VAL A 129 -4.68 4.97 5.44
CA VAL A 129 -5.26 6.20 4.86
C VAL A 129 -4.19 7.19 4.38
N ALA A 130 -3.10 7.36 5.12
CA ALA A 130 -2.10 8.41 4.86
C ALA A 130 -0.77 7.90 4.29
N GLY A 131 -0.55 6.59 4.29
CA GLY A 131 0.60 5.95 3.68
C GLY A 131 1.85 5.92 4.56
N ARG A 132 2.91 5.32 4.03
CA ARG A 132 4.09 4.91 4.81
C ARG A 132 4.82 6.05 5.52
N HIS A 133 4.88 7.24 4.93
CA HIS A 133 5.67 8.36 5.47
C HIS A 133 4.95 9.03 6.65
N ALA A 134 3.67 9.35 6.49
CA ALA A 134 2.86 9.93 7.56
C ALA A 134 2.68 8.96 8.73
N ALA A 135 2.43 7.68 8.43
CA ALA A 135 2.31 6.65 9.44
C ALA A 135 3.62 6.45 10.24
N LEU A 136 4.77 6.37 9.56
CA LEU A 136 6.07 6.29 10.23
C LEU A 136 6.32 7.51 11.12
N LEU A 137 6.09 8.72 10.61
CA LEU A 137 6.32 9.95 11.35
C LEU A 137 5.40 10.05 12.59
N SER A 138 4.12 9.68 12.44
CA SER A 138 3.15 9.58 13.53
C SER A 138 3.64 8.68 14.65
N GLN A 139 4.01 7.43 14.32
CA GLN A 139 4.38 6.44 15.33
C GLN A 139 5.75 6.73 15.94
N LEU A 140 6.68 7.25 15.16
CA LEU A 140 7.97 7.71 15.68
C LEU A 140 7.78 8.84 16.69
N THR A 141 6.92 9.82 16.37
CA THR A 141 6.60 10.92 17.28
C THR A 141 5.92 10.42 18.54
N TYR A 142 4.99 9.46 18.43
CA TYR A 142 4.33 8.83 19.57
C TYR A 142 5.33 8.20 20.55
N VAL A 143 6.26 7.40 20.03
CA VAL A 143 7.29 6.75 20.86
C VAL A 143 8.22 7.77 21.50
N ILE A 144 8.69 8.78 20.74
CA ILE A 144 9.60 9.81 21.27
C ILE A 144 8.93 10.62 22.37
N LEU A 145 7.69 11.10 22.16
CA LEU A 145 6.97 11.88 23.15
C LEU A 145 6.71 11.09 24.43
N GLY A 146 6.32 9.82 24.29
CA GLY A 146 6.09 8.97 25.45
C GLY A 146 7.38 8.73 26.24
N LEU A 147 8.52 8.50 25.57
CA LEU A 147 9.84 8.38 26.23
C LEU A 147 10.33 9.70 26.86
N CYS A 148 9.97 10.85 26.30
CA CYS A 148 10.22 12.16 26.91
C CYS A 148 9.42 12.40 28.21
N GLY A 149 8.54 11.48 28.61
CA GLY A 149 7.79 11.56 29.86
C GLY A 149 6.36 12.09 29.72
N VAL A 150 5.88 12.29 28.49
CA VAL A 150 4.46 12.62 28.26
C VAL A 150 3.63 11.36 28.57
N PRO A 151 2.58 11.43 29.42
CA PRO A 151 1.82 10.25 29.86
C PRO A 151 0.80 9.80 28.80
N ILE A 152 1.32 9.33 27.65
CA ILE A 152 0.52 8.89 26.49
C ILE A 152 0.59 7.38 26.25
N PHE A 153 1.43 6.66 27.00
CA PHE A 153 1.42 5.20 27.05
C PHE A 153 0.43 4.72 28.12
N GLU A 154 -0.02 3.47 28.02
CA GLU A 154 -1.02 2.89 28.93
C GLU A 154 -0.60 3.00 30.41
N SER A 155 0.69 2.80 30.69
CA SER A 155 1.27 2.90 32.04
C SER A 155 1.99 4.23 32.31
N GLY A 156 1.66 5.29 31.55
CA GLY A 156 2.24 6.62 31.71
C GLY A 156 3.26 6.97 30.62
N GLY A 157 4.50 7.27 31.02
CA GLY A 157 5.56 7.67 30.09
C GLY A 157 6.92 7.76 30.78
N GLY A 158 7.97 7.94 29.99
CA GLY A 158 9.35 8.11 30.45
C GLY A 158 10.27 6.93 30.16
N TRP A 159 11.54 7.09 30.52
CA TRP A 159 12.60 6.11 30.25
C TRP A 159 12.42 4.76 30.93
N HIS A 160 11.71 4.72 32.08
CA HIS A 160 11.40 3.45 32.75
C HIS A 160 10.60 2.51 31.86
N TYR A 161 9.82 3.05 30.92
CA TYR A 161 9.03 2.27 29.98
C TYR A 161 9.89 1.37 29.07
N LEU A 162 11.20 1.63 28.92
CA LEU A 162 12.12 0.69 28.24
C LEU A 162 12.19 -0.67 28.95
N SER A 163 11.98 -0.71 30.26
CA SER A 163 11.95 -1.98 31.00
C SER A 163 10.60 -2.70 30.92
N GLU A 164 9.59 -2.11 30.27
CA GLU A 164 8.26 -2.70 30.14
C GLU A 164 8.19 -3.71 28.97
N PRO A 165 7.62 -4.90 29.18
CA PRO A 165 7.39 -5.88 28.12
C PRO A 165 6.63 -5.33 26.90
N ASN A 166 5.67 -4.44 27.14
CA ASN A 166 4.80 -3.88 26.08
C ASN A 166 5.55 -2.87 25.17
N PHE A 167 6.66 -2.30 25.61
CA PHE A 167 7.39 -1.29 24.82
C PHE A 167 7.88 -1.81 23.47
N GLY A 168 8.25 -3.08 23.39
CA GLY A 168 8.62 -3.73 22.14
C GLY A 168 7.55 -3.64 21.06
N TYR A 169 6.28 -3.69 21.45
CA TYR A 169 5.15 -3.58 20.54
C TYR A 169 4.95 -2.12 20.07
N LEU A 170 5.26 -1.13 20.90
CA LEU A 170 5.29 0.28 20.49
C LEU A 170 6.38 0.57 19.45
N VAL A 171 7.56 -0.03 19.62
CA VAL A 171 8.61 -0.01 18.58
C VAL A 171 8.11 -0.71 17.31
N GLY A 172 7.40 -1.83 17.49
CA GLY A 172 6.70 -2.54 16.43
C GLY A 172 5.70 -1.66 15.66
N PHE A 173 5.01 -0.72 16.31
CA PHE A 173 4.09 0.21 15.63
C PHE A 173 4.79 1.04 14.57
N VAL A 174 6.04 1.47 14.79
CA VAL A 174 6.79 2.25 13.81
C VAL A 174 7.01 1.46 12.53
N PHE A 175 7.52 0.23 12.66
CA PHE A 175 7.82 -0.63 11.50
C PHE A 175 6.55 -1.19 10.85
N GLY A 176 5.58 -1.60 11.66
CA GLY A 176 4.31 -2.15 11.21
C GLY A 176 3.44 -1.14 10.49
N ALA A 177 3.35 0.10 11.00
CA ALA A 177 2.60 1.16 10.34
C ALA A 177 3.26 1.60 9.03
N TRP A 178 4.58 1.66 9.00
CA TRP A 178 5.33 1.92 7.76
C TRP A 178 5.07 0.84 6.70
N LEU A 179 5.19 -0.44 7.08
CA LEU A 179 4.96 -1.55 6.13
C LEU A 179 3.51 -1.60 5.67
N CYS A 180 2.55 -1.45 6.59
CA CYS A 180 1.13 -1.34 6.28
C CYS A 180 0.91 -0.20 5.27
N GLY A 181 1.35 1.02 5.59
CA GLY A 181 1.18 2.15 4.67
C GLY A 181 1.90 1.98 3.34
N HIS A 182 2.99 1.21 3.27
CA HIS A 182 3.66 0.91 2.01
C HIS A 182 2.85 -0.07 1.17
N LEU A 183 2.31 -1.14 1.76
CA LEU A 183 1.51 -2.14 1.06
C LEU A 183 0.14 -1.60 0.65
N ALA A 184 -0.52 -0.81 1.49
CA ALA A 184 -1.82 -0.22 1.22
C ALA A 184 -1.83 0.67 -0.03
N PHE A 185 -0.70 1.28 -0.40
CA PHE A 185 -0.56 2.17 -1.55
C PHE A 185 0.12 1.53 -2.77
N LYS A 186 0.51 0.24 -2.71
CA LYS A 186 1.09 -0.47 -3.85
C LYS A 186 0.07 -0.96 -4.88
N ARG A 187 -1.19 -1.13 -4.49
CA ARG A 187 -2.26 -1.65 -5.32
C ARG A 187 -3.45 -0.68 -5.31
N LEU A 188 -4.34 -0.85 -6.29
CA LEU A 188 -5.64 -0.18 -6.31
C LEU A 188 -6.43 -0.47 -5.02
N VAL A 189 -7.36 0.43 -4.68
CA VAL A 189 -8.13 0.38 -3.43
C VAL A 189 -9.14 -0.76 -3.46
N TYR A 190 -8.70 -1.94 -3.02
CA TYR A 190 -9.54 -3.11 -2.79
C TYR A 190 -9.46 -3.57 -1.33
N LEU A 191 -10.53 -4.22 -0.85
CA LEU A 191 -10.63 -4.69 0.52
C LEU A 191 -9.55 -5.73 0.86
N ASP A 192 -9.30 -6.67 -0.05
CA ASP A 192 -8.27 -7.70 0.08
C ASP A 192 -6.87 -7.09 0.22
N GLY A 193 -6.55 -6.05 -0.56
CA GLY A 193 -5.30 -5.31 -0.46
C GLY A 193 -5.09 -4.67 0.92
N LEU A 194 -6.15 -4.08 1.49
CA LEU A 194 -6.11 -3.50 2.83
C LEU A 194 -6.02 -4.56 3.93
N ILE A 195 -6.70 -5.70 3.80
CA ILE A 195 -6.58 -6.82 4.74
C ILE A 195 -5.14 -7.33 4.77
N VAL A 196 -4.54 -7.58 3.60
CA VAL A 196 -3.15 -8.04 3.51
C VAL A 196 -2.19 -7.01 4.10
N SER A 197 -2.45 -5.73 3.85
CA SER A 197 -1.66 -4.62 4.39
C SER A 197 -1.70 -4.57 5.92
N CYS A 198 -2.90 -4.56 6.52
CA CYS A 198 -3.08 -4.56 7.96
C CYS A 198 -2.51 -5.82 8.60
N GLY A 199 -2.72 -6.99 7.99
CA GLY A 199 -2.18 -8.27 8.46
C GLY A 199 -0.66 -8.31 8.47
N ALA A 200 -0.01 -7.79 7.41
CA ALA A 200 1.44 -7.67 7.36
C ALA A 200 1.98 -6.67 8.41
N GLY A 201 1.28 -5.55 8.61
CA GLY A 201 1.61 -4.58 9.66
C GLY A 201 1.50 -5.20 11.05
N LEU A 202 0.39 -5.90 11.35
CA LEU A 202 0.18 -6.63 12.59
C LEU A 202 1.28 -7.67 12.84
N LEU A 203 1.64 -8.45 11.81
CA LEU A 203 2.71 -9.43 11.91
C LEU A 203 4.02 -8.78 12.32
N VAL A 204 4.40 -7.66 11.70
CA VAL A 204 5.63 -6.93 12.06
C VAL A 204 5.56 -6.41 13.49
N ILE A 205 4.43 -5.86 13.92
CA ILE A 205 4.24 -5.37 15.29
C ILE A 205 4.52 -6.50 16.30
N HIS A 206 3.90 -7.67 16.09
CA HIS A 206 4.11 -8.83 16.96
C HIS A 206 5.52 -9.39 16.86
N ALA A 207 6.11 -9.46 15.67
CA ALA A 207 7.47 -9.95 15.49
C ALA A 207 8.49 -9.06 16.23
N THR A 208 8.36 -7.73 16.13
CA THR A 208 9.20 -6.79 16.86
C THR A 208 8.94 -6.86 18.37
N GLY A 209 7.67 -6.93 18.79
CA GLY A 209 7.30 -7.07 20.20
C GLY A 209 7.85 -8.34 20.85
N ILE A 210 7.68 -9.49 20.19
CA ILE A 210 8.19 -10.78 20.66
C ILE A 210 9.73 -10.80 20.69
N LEU A 211 10.38 -10.21 19.67
CA LEU A 211 11.84 -10.09 19.67
C LEU A 211 12.33 -9.27 20.86
N TYR A 212 11.70 -8.11 21.11
CA TYR A 212 12.02 -7.27 22.25
C TYR A 212 11.79 -7.99 23.59
N LEU A 213 10.62 -8.62 23.73
CA LEU A 213 10.24 -9.42 24.90
C LEU A 213 11.27 -10.52 25.19
N THR A 214 11.76 -11.18 24.14
CA THR A 214 12.78 -12.23 24.23
C THR A 214 14.09 -11.66 24.75
N ILE A 215 14.55 -10.53 24.20
CA ILE A 215 15.77 -9.86 24.65
C ILE A 215 15.62 -9.43 26.12
N LEU A 216 14.48 -8.83 26.47
CA LEU A 216 14.17 -8.34 27.81
C LEU A 216 14.19 -9.48 28.84
N TYR A 217 13.57 -10.62 28.50
CA TYR A 217 13.58 -11.82 29.32
C TYR A 217 15.00 -12.31 29.66
N TYR A 218 15.92 -12.30 28.69
CA TYR A 218 17.31 -12.74 28.92
C TYR A 218 18.18 -11.71 29.66
N ILE A 219 17.87 -10.41 29.59
CA ILE A 219 18.66 -9.35 30.23
C ILE A 219 18.24 -9.13 31.69
N GLN A 220 16.93 -8.96 31.93
CA GLN A 220 16.39 -8.53 33.22
C GLN A 220 15.30 -9.45 33.77
N GLY A 221 14.78 -10.38 32.98
CA GLY A 221 13.57 -11.13 33.30
C GLY A 221 12.28 -10.32 33.10
N LEU A 222 11.12 -10.99 33.13
CA LEU A 222 9.81 -10.39 32.87
C LEU A 222 9.05 -9.97 34.15
N GLY A 223 9.77 -9.82 35.27
CA GLY A 223 9.20 -9.43 36.57
C GLY A 223 8.53 -10.57 37.34
N THR A 224 7.90 -10.23 38.46
CA THR A 224 7.26 -11.19 39.38
C THR A 224 5.86 -11.56 38.87
N GLY A 225 5.75 -12.67 38.13
CA GLY A 225 4.45 -13.19 37.67
C GLY A 225 4.51 -13.90 36.33
N ILE A 226 5.54 -13.63 35.51
CA ILE A 226 5.77 -14.32 34.24
C ILE A 226 7.03 -15.16 34.38
N ASN A 227 6.84 -16.46 34.56
CA ASN A 227 7.93 -17.38 34.89
C ASN A 227 8.60 -17.95 33.64
N SER A 228 7.96 -17.81 32.48
CA SER A 228 8.47 -18.34 31.22
C SER A 228 8.25 -17.38 30.04
N LEU A 229 9.15 -17.43 29.07
CA LEU A 229 9.02 -16.69 27.82
C LEU A 229 7.75 -17.07 27.04
N ILE A 230 7.35 -18.35 27.09
CA ILE A 230 6.11 -18.83 26.47
C ILE A 230 4.89 -18.13 27.08
N GLU A 231 4.88 -17.97 28.40
CA GLU A 231 3.79 -17.31 29.13
C GLU A 231 3.73 -15.83 28.73
N GLY A 232 4.89 -15.14 28.66
CA GLY A 232 4.97 -13.77 28.17
C GLY A 232 4.42 -13.61 26.74
N ILE A 233 4.83 -14.48 25.81
CA ILE A 233 4.31 -14.44 24.42
C ILE A 233 2.80 -14.72 24.42
N SER A 234 2.33 -15.65 25.24
CA SER A 234 0.91 -15.97 25.31
C SER A 234 0.08 -14.79 25.81
N LEU A 235 0.57 -14.08 26.83
CA LEU A 235 -0.10 -12.95 27.45
C LEU A 235 -0.09 -11.73 26.55
N TYR A 236 1.07 -11.32 26.03
CA TYR A 236 1.19 -10.06 25.27
C TYR A 236 0.88 -10.19 23.77
N SER A 237 0.91 -11.40 23.21
CA SER A 237 0.62 -11.64 21.80
C SER A 237 -0.65 -12.49 21.60
N LEU A 238 -0.61 -13.77 21.99
CA LEU A 238 -1.66 -14.73 21.59
C LEU A 238 -3.03 -14.42 22.18
N ALA A 239 -3.09 -13.99 23.45
CA ALA A 239 -4.35 -13.66 24.12
C ALA A 239 -5.02 -12.42 23.50
N LEU A 240 -4.23 -11.45 23.02
CA LEU A 240 -4.73 -10.22 22.42
C LEU A 240 -5.11 -10.40 20.94
N LEU A 241 -4.54 -11.39 20.23
CA LEU A 241 -4.75 -11.58 18.79
C LEU A 241 -6.23 -11.60 18.36
N PRO A 242 -7.15 -12.32 19.01
CA PRO A 242 -8.56 -12.33 18.59
C PRO A 242 -9.21 -10.94 18.62
N GLY A 243 -8.94 -10.17 19.68
CA GLY A 243 -9.43 -8.80 19.81
C GLY A 243 -8.82 -7.87 18.75
N GLN A 244 -7.52 -7.99 18.51
CA GLN A 244 -6.82 -7.18 17.50
C GLN A 244 -7.31 -7.49 16.08
N LEU A 245 -7.63 -8.75 15.77
CA LEU A 245 -8.24 -9.13 14.49
C LEU A 245 -9.61 -8.46 14.31
N ALA A 246 -10.44 -8.42 15.36
CA ALA A 246 -11.73 -7.71 15.31
C ALA A 246 -11.54 -6.21 15.04
N VAL A 247 -10.58 -5.57 15.72
CA VAL A 247 -10.22 -4.16 15.52
C VAL A 247 -9.70 -3.91 14.09
N ILE A 248 -8.92 -4.84 13.53
CA ILE A 248 -8.43 -4.74 12.14
C ILE A 248 -9.58 -4.81 11.13
N CYS A 249 -10.59 -5.66 11.34
CA CYS A 249 -11.76 -5.73 10.47
C CYS A 249 -12.49 -4.38 10.40
N ALA A 250 -12.69 -3.72 11.54
CA ALA A 250 -13.26 -2.38 11.60
C ALA A 250 -12.35 -1.36 10.87
N THR A 251 -11.04 -1.41 11.15
CA THR A 251 -10.03 -0.53 10.55
C THR A 251 -10.01 -0.61 9.03
N VAL A 252 -10.02 -1.83 8.48
CA VAL A 252 -10.06 -2.08 7.03
C VAL A 252 -11.33 -1.49 6.42
N THR A 253 -12.48 -1.73 7.05
CA THR A 253 -13.79 -1.26 6.55
C THR A 253 -13.84 0.26 6.49
N ILE A 254 -13.43 0.92 7.58
CA ILE A 254 -13.40 2.39 7.67
C ILE A 254 -12.39 2.96 6.67
N SER A 255 -11.19 2.36 6.58
CA SER A 255 -10.16 2.80 5.63
C SER A 255 -10.62 2.67 4.18
N TYR A 256 -11.33 1.59 3.84
CA TYR A 256 -11.88 1.37 2.51
C TYR A 256 -12.92 2.43 2.14
N MET A 257 -13.85 2.73 3.07
CA MET A 257 -14.85 3.77 2.88
C MET A 257 -14.22 5.15 2.68
N LEU A 258 -13.27 5.54 3.54
CA LEU A 258 -12.60 6.84 3.43
C LEU A 258 -11.77 6.95 2.15
N ARG A 259 -11.03 5.90 1.78
CA ARG A 259 -10.27 5.90 0.53
C ARG A 259 -11.17 6.02 -0.70
N LYS A 260 -12.35 5.39 -0.69
CA LYS A 260 -13.33 5.62 -1.76
C LYS A 260 -13.76 7.08 -1.82
N LEU A 261 -14.03 7.72 -0.69
CA LEU A 261 -14.42 9.14 -0.68
C LEU A 261 -13.29 10.07 -1.16
N MET A 262 -12.03 9.75 -0.83
CA MET A 262 -10.88 10.58 -1.18
C MET A 262 -10.38 10.39 -2.62
N PHE A 263 -10.54 9.18 -3.19
CA PHE A 263 -10.02 8.82 -4.51
C PHE A 263 -11.11 8.60 -5.58
N CYS A 264 -12.36 8.93 -5.28
CA CYS A 264 -13.45 8.99 -6.25
C CYS A 264 -13.46 10.28 -7.06
#